data_AF-A0AAP8SWV0-F1
#
_entry.id   AF-A0AAP8SWV0-F1
#
_cell.length_a   1.000
_cell.length_b   1.000
_cell.length_c   1.000
_cell.angle_alpha   90.00
_cell.angle_beta   90.00
_cell.angle_gamma   90.00
#
_symmetry.space_group_name_H-M   'P 1'
#
loop_
_entity.id
_entity.type
_entity.pdbx_description
1 polymer ?
#
loop_
_entity_poly.entity_id
_entity_poly.type
_entity_poly.pdbx_seq_one_letter_code
_entity_poly.pdbx_strand_id
1 'polypeptide(L)'
;MLQTQDKPKLRSSQTLTLLEITRTTDAVLFGSNGLKKMANFNDEFVEIYSLEEHAKYHVPMFLIYHSRHETSPAHQWFYELFKESVLEIV
;
A
#
# COMPACT_ATOMS: atom_id res chain seq x y z
N MET A 1 8.18 -26.85 -18.45
CA MET A 1 8.73 -26.19 -17.24
C MET A 1 9.07 -24.76 -17.60
N LEU A 2 8.27 -23.80 -17.14
CA LEU A 2 8.63 -22.38 -17.25
C LEU A 2 9.74 -22.14 -16.22
N GLN A 3 11.00 -22.20 -16.67
CA GLN A 3 12.10 -21.60 -15.93
C GLN A 3 11.95 -20.08 -16.05
N THR A 4 11.07 -19.50 -15.25
CA THR A 4 11.12 -18.07 -14.99
C THR A 4 12.36 -17.85 -14.15
N GLN A 5 13.34 -17.11 -14.67
CA GLN A 5 14.32 -16.48 -13.80
C GLN A 5 13.50 -15.72 -12.75
N ASP A 6 13.60 -16.08 -11.46
CA ASP A 6 12.81 -15.52 -10.34
C ASP A 6 13.17 -14.06 -10.06
N LYS A 7 13.04 -13.23 -11.08
CA LYS A 7 13.37 -11.82 -11.07
C LYS A 7 12.14 -11.08 -11.60
N PRO A 8 11.65 -10.07 -10.88
CA PRO A 8 10.58 -9.23 -11.39
C PRO A 8 11.04 -8.57 -12.69
N LYS A 9 10.14 -8.55 -13.68
CA LYS A 9 10.41 -7.95 -15.00
C LYS A 9 10.66 -6.44 -14.89
N LEU A 10 10.01 -5.78 -13.94
CA LEU A 10 10.11 -4.35 -13.69
C LEU A 10 10.24 -4.10 -12.19
N ARG A 11 11.05 -3.10 -11.82
CA ARG A 11 11.31 -2.70 -10.43
C ARG A 11 11.24 -1.18 -10.35
N SER A 12 10.55 -0.68 -9.34
CA SER A 12 10.57 0.73 -8.97
C SER A 12 10.51 0.82 -7.45
N SER A 13 11.09 1.88 -6.90
CA SER A 13 10.91 2.26 -5.50
C SER A 13 9.58 2.95 -5.24
N GLN A 14 8.85 3.32 -6.30
CA GLN A 14 7.58 4.06 -6.22
C GLN A 14 6.44 3.19 -6.76
N THR A 15 5.47 2.91 -5.90
CA THR A 15 4.26 2.12 -6.25
C THR A 15 3.46 2.77 -7.37
N LEU A 16 3.36 4.10 -7.38
CA LEU A 16 2.64 4.85 -8.43
C LEU A 16 3.18 4.57 -9.84
N THR A 17 4.51 4.49 -9.99
CA THR A 17 5.13 4.14 -11.28
C THR A 17 4.77 2.73 -11.70
N LEU A 18 4.75 1.78 -10.76
CA LEU A 18 4.38 0.40 -11.05
C LEU A 18 2.90 0.29 -11.46
N LEU A 19 2.00 1.02 -10.80
CA LEU A 19 0.58 1.08 -11.16
C LEU A 19 0.37 1.60 -12.59
N GLU A 20 1.05 2.68 -12.97
CA GLU A 20 0.93 3.25 -14.31
C GLU A 20 1.39 2.28 -15.41
N ILE A 21 2.48 1.56 -15.15
CA ILE A 21 2.97 0.50 -16.03
C ILE A 21 1.94 -0.64 -16.09
N THR A 22 1.40 -1.08 -14.95
CA THR A 22 0.43 -2.18 -14.90
C THR A 22 -0.86 -1.83 -15.65
N ARG A 23 -1.30 -0.56 -15.69
CA ARG A 23 -2.47 -0.13 -16.49
C ARG A 23 -2.32 -0.32 -17.98
N THR A 24 -1.08 -0.25 -18.48
CA THR A 24 -0.78 -0.22 -19.91
C THR A 24 -0.15 -1.52 -20.42
N THR A 25 -0.05 -2.54 -19.56
CA THR A 25 0.65 -3.79 -19.86
C THR A 25 -0.07 -5.00 -19.27
N ASP A 26 0.23 -6.20 -19.76
CA ASP A 26 -0.26 -7.47 -19.19
C ASP A 26 0.56 -7.93 -17.97
N ALA A 27 1.15 -6.99 -17.23
CA ALA A 27 2.01 -7.31 -16.08
C ALA A 27 1.19 -7.51 -14.80
N VAL A 28 1.60 -8.48 -13.98
CA VAL A 28 1.07 -8.66 -12.63
C VAL A 28 1.88 -7.82 -11.65
N LEU A 29 1.18 -7.03 -10.83
CA LEU A 29 1.76 -6.29 -9.72
C LEU A 29 1.58 -7.05 -8.41
N PHE A 30 2.68 -7.27 -7.69
CA PHE A 30 2.65 -7.65 -6.28
C PHE A 30 2.70 -6.38 -5.45
N GLY A 31 1.60 -6.05 -4.76
CA GLY A 31 1.43 -4.78 -4.04
C GLY A 31 0.70 -4.94 -2.72
N SER A 32 0.62 -3.84 -1.97
CA SER A 32 -0.16 -3.78 -0.74
C SER A 32 -1.67 -3.87 -1.04
N ASN A 33 -2.40 -4.59 -0.19
CA ASN A 33 -3.87 -4.64 -0.20
C ASN A 33 -4.51 -3.24 -0.02
N GLY A 34 -3.81 -2.28 0.60
CA GLY A 34 -4.29 -0.90 0.72
C GLY A 34 -4.56 -0.21 -0.62
N LEU A 35 -3.96 -0.70 -1.72
CA LEU A 35 -4.24 -0.19 -3.07
C LEU A 35 -5.69 -0.39 -3.49
N LYS A 36 -6.40 -1.40 -2.93
CA LYS A 36 -7.82 -1.63 -3.20
C LYS A 36 -8.73 -0.47 -2.80
N LYS A 37 -8.27 0.38 -1.89
CA LYS A 37 -8.99 1.58 -1.42
C LYS A 37 -8.80 2.78 -2.35
N MET A 38 -7.94 2.68 -3.37
CA MET A 38 -7.79 3.73 -4.36
C MET A 38 -9.10 3.95 -5.13
N ALA A 39 -9.38 5.21 -5.45
CA ALA A 39 -10.47 5.53 -6.36
C ALA A 39 -10.31 4.77 -7.67
N ASN A 40 -11.41 4.22 -8.18
CA ASN A 40 -11.47 3.47 -9.45
C ASN A 40 -10.61 2.19 -9.49
N PHE A 41 -10.18 1.64 -8.34
CA PHE A 41 -9.37 0.41 -8.33
C PHE A 41 -10.06 -0.71 -9.12
N ASN A 42 -11.36 -0.95 -8.89
CA ASN A 42 -12.11 -2.01 -9.56
C ASN A 42 -12.39 -1.73 -11.05
N ASP A 43 -12.22 -0.49 -11.51
CA ASP A 43 -12.35 -0.14 -12.93
C ASP A 43 -11.05 -0.37 -13.70
N GLU A 44 -9.90 -0.29 -12.99
CA GLU A 44 -8.56 -0.35 -13.58
C GLU A 44 -7.83 -1.66 -13.31
N PHE A 45 -8.14 -2.33 -12.20
CA PHE A 45 -7.40 -3.49 -11.71
C PHE A 45 -8.34 -4.57 -11.18
N VAL A 46 -7.86 -5.81 -11.27
CA VAL A 46 -8.50 -6.97 -10.64
C VAL A 46 -7.50 -7.65 -9.72
N GLU A 47 -7.93 -7.98 -8.51
CA GLU A 47 -7.14 -8.85 -7.65
C GLU A 47 -7.20 -10.29 -8.17
N ILE A 48 -6.03 -10.85 -8.44
CA ILE A 48 -5.91 -12.25 -8.87
C ILE A 48 -5.59 -13.21 -7.72
N TYR A 49 -4.97 -12.70 -6.64
CA TYR A 49 -4.54 -13.48 -5.49
C TYR A 49 -4.32 -12.59 -4.27
N SER A 50 -4.91 -12.95 -3.13
CA SER A 50 -4.74 -12.23 -1.85
C SER A 50 -3.74 -12.96 -0.96
N LEU A 51 -2.85 -12.19 -0.31
CA LEU A 51 -1.93 -12.67 0.72
C LEU A 51 -2.38 -12.30 2.15
N GLU A 52 -3.62 -11.85 2.31
CA GLU A 52 -4.15 -11.32 3.56
C GLU A 52 -4.08 -12.31 4.73
N GLU A 53 -4.33 -13.60 4.50
CA GLU A 53 -4.26 -14.63 5.54
C GLU A 53 -2.83 -15.05 5.89
N HIS A 54 -1.83 -14.61 5.11
CA HIS A 54 -0.43 -14.97 5.30
C HIS A 54 0.34 -13.91 6.08
N ALA A 55 0.24 -13.94 7.41
CA ALA A 55 0.87 -12.97 8.32
C ALA A 55 2.37 -12.68 8.05
N LYS A 56 3.12 -13.63 7.51
CA LYS A 56 4.54 -13.44 7.12
C LYS A 56 4.77 -12.37 6.05
N TYR A 57 3.73 -11.98 5.31
CA TYR A 57 3.78 -10.93 4.27
C TYR A 57 3.16 -9.60 4.73
N HIS A 58 2.69 -9.52 5.97
CA HIS A 58 2.18 -8.28 6.52
C HIS A 58 3.33 -7.30 6.77
N VAL A 59 3.10 -6.04 6.42
CA VAL A 59 4.07 -4.96 6.63
C VAL A 59 3.50 -4.04 7.70
N PRO A 60 4.15 -3.91 8.87
CA PRO A 60 3.67 -3.02 9.92
C PRO A 60 3.77 -1.56 9.46
N MET A 61 2.72 -0.79 9.74
CA MET A 61 2.71 0.66 9.54
C MET A 61 2.92 1.37 10.87
N PHE A 62 3.79 2.37 10.87
CA PHE A 62 4.11 3.16 12.05
C PHE A 62 3.87 4.65 11.77
N LEU A 63 3.19 5.32 12.70
CA LEU A 63 3.12 6.77 12.71
C LEU A 63 4.28 7.31 13.54
N ILE A 64 5.23 7.99 12.90
CA ILE A 64 6.40 8.56 13.56
C ILE A 64 6.19 10.06 13.74
N TYR A 65 6.33 10.53 14.97
CA TYR A 65 6.29 11.95 15.30
C TYR A 65 7.30 12.27 16.39
N HIS A 66 7.70 13.53 16.50
CA HIS A 66 8.69 13.97 17.48
C HIS A 66 8.04 14.27 18.83
N SER A 67 8.66 13.81 19.92
CA SER A 67 8.23 14.06 21.31
C SER A 67 7.96 15.52 21.67
N ARG A 68 8.64 16.48 21.01
CA ARG A 68 8.41 17.92 21.21
C ARG A 68 6.99 18.37 20.85
N HIS A 69 6.26 17.55 20.09
CA HIS A 69 4.90 17.81 19.66
C HIS A 69 3.84 17.24 20.60
N GLU A 70 4.24 16.52 21.66
CA GLU A 70 3.32 15.91 22.63
C GLU A 70 2.42 16.93 23.32
N THR A 71 2.89 18.17 23.51
CA THR A 71 2.11 19.24 24.16
C THR A 71 1.46 20.19 23.17
N SER A 72 1.65 20.01 21.86
CA SER A 72 1.10 20.89 20.85
C SER A 72 -0.37 20.53 20.56
N PRO A 73 -1.35 21.41 20.85
CA PRO A 73 -2.76 21.10 20.64
C PRO A 73 -3.08 20.76 19.17
N ALA A 74 -2.40 21.42 18.22
CA ALA A 74 -2.58 21.15 16.80
C ALA A 74 -2.09 19.74 16.40
N HIS A 75 -0.98 19.27 16.96
CA HIS A 75 -0.46 17.93 16.67
C HIS A 75 -1.30 16.85 17.35
N GLN A 76 -1.79 17.10 18.57
CA GLN A 76 -2.73 16.20 19.25
C GLN A 76 -4.04 16.07 18.47
N TRP A 77 -4.62 17.20 18.05
CA TRP A 77 -5.83 17.20 17.21
C TRP A 77 -5.63 16.41 15.92
N PHE A 78 -4.51 16.65 15.22
CA PHE A 78 -4.21 15.94 13.98
C PHE A 78 -3.96 14.45 14.22
N TYR A 79 -3.30 14.07 15.31
CA TYR A 79 -3.08 12.68 15.68
C TYR A 79 -4.40 11.93 15.88
N GLU A 80 -5.35 12.52 16.62
CA GLU A 80 -6.66 11.90 16.84
C GLU A 80 -7.44 11.80 15.51
N LEU A 81 -7.48 12.88 14.72
CA LEU A 81 -8.11 12.87 13.40
C LEU A 81 -7.52 11.79 12.48
N PHE A 82 -6.19 11.67 12.45
CA PHE A 82 -5.50 10.69 11.63
C PHE A 82 -5.76 9.26 12.11
N LYS A 83 -5.75 9.03 13.42
CA LYS A 83 -6.03 7.73 14.03
C LYS A 83 -7.44 7.26 13.71
N GLU A 84 -8.43 8.15 13.76
CA GLU A 84 -9.80 7.87 13.33
C GLU A 84 -9.84 7.51 11.84
N SER A 85 -9.15 8.28 10.99
CA SER A 85 -9.16 8.09 9.53
C SER A 85 -8.45 6.82 9.07
N VAL A 86 -7.33 6.43 9.71
CA VAL A 86 -6.54 5.26 9.29
C VAL A 86 -7.24 3.94 9.58
N LEU A 87 -8.06 3.86 10.63
CA LEU A 87 -8.85 2.66 10.92
C LEU A 87 -9.88 2.33 9.82
N GLU A 88 -10.20 3.27 8.93
CA GLU A 88 -11.07 3.02 7.77
C GLU A 88 -10.30 2.45 6.56
N ILE A 89 -8.97 2.63 6.56
CA ILE A 89 -8.07 2.27 5.45
C ILE A 89 -7.42 0.90 5.67
N VAL A 90 -7.13 0.53 6.93
CA VAL A 90 -6.48 -0.73 7.33
C VAL A 90 -7.49 -1.85 7.55
#